data_AF-A0A3P6C005-F1
#
_entry.id   AF-A0A3P6C005-F1
#
_cell.length_a   1.000
_cell.length_b   1.000
_cell.length_c   1.000
_cell.angle_alpha   90.00
_cell.angle_beta   90.00
_cell.angle_gamma   90.00
#
_symmetry.space_group_name_H-M   'P 1'
#
loop_
_entity.id
_entity.type
_entity.pdbx_description
1 polymer ?
#
loop_
_entity_poly.entity_id
_entity_poly.type
_entity_poly.pdbx_seq_one_letter_code
_entity_poly.pdbx_strand_id
1 'polypeptide(L)'
;MKTICKGEYRTIDPSNKECFKIVEEYHKCTDGINYKLVIAPLCEDEDTPPDCYDYRYVLNTYWANDESVRKALRINKESKGKWVLCNIEISYNNDIKSSVPYHVNNSISGYPSLIFSGDHDMLVPFLGTQAWIRSLNYSVTDDWNLG
;
A
#
# COMPACT_ATOMS: atom_id res chain seq x y z
N MET A 1 2.47 -12.30 -17.80
CA MET A 1 1.37 -11.84 -16.91
C MET A 1 0.57 -10.68 -17.51
N LYS A 2 1.11 -9.46 -17.69
CA LYS A 2 0.34 -8.27 -18.16
C LYS A 2 -0.43 -8.47 -19.48
N THR A 3 0.21 -9.01 -20.52
CA THR A 3 -0.44 -9.23 -21.83
C THR A 3 -1.56 -10.27 -21.75
N ILE A 4 -1.33 -11.36 -21.01
CA ILE A 4 -2.25 -12.49 -20.86
C ILE A 4 -3.46 -12.09 -20.00
N CYS A 5 -3.20 -11.39 -18.89
CA CYS A 5 -4.22 -10.95 -17.95
C CYS A 5 -4.86 -9.59 -18.31
N LYS A 6 -4.38 -8.91 -19.36
CA LYS A 6 -4.86 -7.58 -19.81
C LYS A 6 -4.86 -6.50 -18.70
N GLY A 7 -3.99 -6.65 -17.69
CA GLY A 7 -3.93 -5.76 -16.53
C GLY A 7 -4.92 -6.06 -15.42
N GLU A 8 -5.79 -7.06 -15.57
CA GLU A 8 -6.75 -7.48 -14.55
C GLU A 8 -6.24 -8.71 -13.79
N TYR A 9 -5.90 -8.53 -12.52
CA TYR A 9 -5.32 -9.58 -11.68
C TYR A 9 -6.18 -9.96 -10.46
N ARG A 10 -7.18 -9.14 -10.13
CA ARG A 10 -8.10 -9.37 -8.98
C ARG A 10 -9.37 -10.09 -9.40
N THR A 11 -10.04 -9.57 -10.42
CA THR A 11 -11.27 -10.16 -10.98
C THR A 11 -10.96 -10.72 -12.35
N ILE A 12 -10.41 -11.94 -12.37
CA ILE A 12 -9.99 -12.61 -13.60
C ILE A 12 -11.23 -13.13 -14.33
N ASP A 13 -11.34 -12.86 -15.63
CA ASP A 13 -12.35 -13.47 -16.50
C ASP A 13 -12.28 -15.01 -16.38
N PRO A 14 -13.38 -15.70 -15.97
CA PRO A 14 -13.38 -17.15 -15.82
C PRO A 14 -12.99 -17.93 -17.08
N SER A 15 -13.14 -17.33 -18.27
CA SER A 15 -12.72 -17.94 -19.53
C SER A 15 -11.20 -17.88 -19.74
N ASN A 16 -10.50 -16.96 -19.08
CA ASN A 16 -9.05 -16.76 -19.18
C ASN A 16 -8.28 -17.69 -18.22
N LYS A 17 -8.31 -18.99 -18.53
CA LYS A 17 -7.64 -20.04 -17.75
C LYS A 17 -6.13 -19.84 -17.63
N GLU A 18 -5.51 -19.27 -18.64
CA GLU A 18 -4.07 -19.01 -18.66
C GLU A 18 -3.69 -17.93 -17.64
N CYS A 19 -4.44 -16.82 -17.57
CA CYS A 19 -4.22 -15.81 -16.54
C CYS A 19 -4.44 -16.39 -15.13
N PHE A 20 -5.50 -17.19 -14.95
CA PHE A 20 -5.79 -17.83 -13.66
C PHE A 20 -4.61 -18.67 -13.16
N LYS A 21 -4.05 -19.51 -14.04
CA LYS A 21 -2.89 -20.34 -13.71
C LYS A 21 -1.68 -19.52 -13.29
N ILE A 22 -1.37 -18.44 -14.02
CA ILE A 22 -0.22 -17.57 -13.71
C ILE A 22 -0.42 -16.85 -12.37
N VAL A 23 -1.63 -16.36 -12.09
CA VAL A 23 -1.93 -15.68 -10.82
C VAL A 23 -1.89 -16.68 -9.66
N GLU A 24 -2.36 -17.90 -9.85
CA GLU A 24 -2.26 -18.98 -8.86
C GLU A 24 -0.79 -19.33 -8.56
N GLU A 25 0.05 -19.48 -9.59
CA GLU A 25 1.49 -19.71 -9.42
C GLU A 25 2.16 -18.55 -8.67
N TYR A 26 1.81 -17.30 -8.99
CA TYR A 26 2.29 -16.13 -8.25
C TYR A 26 1.92 -16.18 -6.77
N HIS A 27 0.67 -16.51 -6.44
CA HIS A 27 0.24 -16.63 -5.05
C HIS A 27 0.97 -17.75 -4.32
N LYS A 28 1.19 -18.90 -4.96
CA LYS A 28 2.00 -20.00 -4.39
C LYS A 28 3.45 -19.58 -4.15
N CYS A 29 4.02 -18.71 -4.98
CA CYS A 29 5.38 -18.20 -4.77
C CYS A 29 5.49 -17.14 -3.68
N THR A 30 4.36 -16.55 -3.25
CA THR A 30 4.35 -15.37 -2.37
C THR A 30 3.55 -15.57 -1.08
N ASP A 31 3.02 -16.76 -0.85
CA ASP A 31 2.19 -17.11 0.31
C ASP A 31 2.94 -16.99 1.64
N GLY A 32 4.23 -17.28 1.66
CA GLY A 32 5.08 -17.16 2.86
C GLY A 32 5.70 -15.77 3.08
N ILE A 33 5.37 -14.77 2.26
CA ILE A 33 6.01 -13.44 2.29
C ILE A 33 5.11 -12.42 2.98
N ASN A 34 5.70 -11.56 3.82
CA ASN A 34 4.98 -10.42 4.35
C ASN A 34 4.75 -9.37 3.25
N TYR A 35 3.48 -9.11 2.93
CA TYR A 35 3.12 -8.17 1.86
C TYR A 35 3.51 -6.71 2.14
N LYS A 36 3.78 -6.34 3.40
CA LYS A 36 4.23 -4.98 3.80
C LYS A 36 5.75 -4.86 3.85
N LEU A 37 6.47 -5.98 3.80
CA LEU A 37 7.94 -6.06 3.81
C LEU A 37 8.39 -7.38 3.19
N VAL A 38 8.72 -7.37 1.89
CA VAL A 38 9.02 -8.61 1.13
C VAL A 38 10.22 -9.41 1.64
N ILE A 39 11.08 -8.82 2.45
CA ILE A 39 12.23 -9.48 3.08
C ILE A 39 11.88 -10.21 4.39
N ALA A 40 10.64 -10.09 4.87
CA ALA A 40 10.16 -10.72 6.09
C ALA A 40 9.17 -11.86 5.78
N PRO A 41 9.12 -12.91 6.62
CA PRO A 41 8.12 -13.97 6.49
C PRO A 41 6.72 -13.44 6.82
N LEU A 42 5.70 -14.08 6.26
CA LEU A 42 4.31 -13.82 6.60
C LEU A 42 4.11 -13.97 8.13
N CYS A 43 3.35 -13.05 8.71
CA CYS A 43 2.99 -13.11 10.12
C CYS A 43 1.72 -13.96 10.28
N GLU A 44 1.71 -14.87 11.26
CA GLU A 44 0.53 -15.66 11.60
C GLU A 44 -0.52 -14.78 12.30
N ASP A 45 -1.80 -15.02 11.98
CA ASP A 45 -2.92 -14.12 12.33
C ASP A 45 -3.34 -14.17 13.81
N GLU A 46 -3.08 -15.28 14.52
CA GLU A 46 -3.66 -15.51 15.86
C GLU A 46 -2.85 -14.88 17.00
N ASP A 47 -1.54 -14.80 16.88
CA ASP A 47 -0.65 -14.21 17.89
C ASP A 47 0.52 -13.53 17.18
N THR A 48 0.38 -12.25 16.79
CA THR A 48 1.48 -11.50 16.16
C THR A 48 2.69 -11.50 17.10
N PRO A 49 3.75 -12.31 16.86
CA PRO A 49 4.83 -12.45 17.82
C PRO A 49 5.70 -11.19 17.83
N PRO A 50 6.46 -10.90 18.89
CA PRO A 50 7.31 -9.71 18.95
C PRO A 50 8.29 -9.57 17.78
N ASP A 51 8.75 -10.69 17.23
CA ASP A 51 9.70 -10.75 16.11
C ASP A 51 9.04 -10.57 14.73
N CYS A 52 7.71 -10.59 14.66
CA CYS A 52 6.99 -10.33 13.41
C CYS A 52 6.95 -8.83 13.12
N TYR A 53 7.08 -8.49 11.83
CA TYR A 53 7.04 -7.11 11.35
C TYR A 53 5.74 -6.37 11.72
N ASP A 54 4.61 -7.06 11.76
CA ASP A 54 3.31 -6.49 12.10
C ASP A 54 3.13 -6.21 13.59
N TYR A 55 4.03 -6.70 14.46
CA TYR A 55 3.96 -6.43 15.90
C TYR A 55 4.05 -4.94 16.25
N ARG A 56 4.69 -4.15 15.38
CA ARG A 56 4.70 -2.69 15.49
C ARG A 56 3.30 -2.07 15.55
N TYR A 57 2.29 -2.70 14.94
CA TYR A 57 0.90 -2.21 15.00
C TYR A 57 0.28 -2.43 16.38
N VAL A 58 0.65 -3.52 17.05
CA VAL A 58 0.31 -3.78 18.45
C VAL A 58 0.96 -2.72 19.34
N LEU A 59 2.26 -2.46 19.16
CA LEU A 59 2.99 -1.43 19.90
C LEU A 59 2.40 -0.02 19.69
N ASN A 60 2.04 0.34 18.46
CA ASN A 60 1.38 1.61 18.15
C ASN A 60 0.05 1.73 18.90
N THR A 61 -0.72 0.65 18.98
CA THR A 61 -2.00 0.62 19.69
C THR A 61 -1.83 0.81 21.20
N TYR A 62 -0.82 0.16 21.79
CA TYR A 62 -0.49 0.36 23.21
C TYR A 62 -0.06 1.80 23.49
N TRP A 63 0.89 2.32 22.71
CA TRP A 63 1.41 3.67 22.89
C TRP A 63 0.31 4.74 22.72
N ALA A 64 -0.50 4.65 21.66
CA ALA A 64 -1.55 5.64 21.38
C ALA A 64 -2.71 5.60 22.39
N ASN A 65 -2.89 4.49 23.11
CA ASN A 65 -3.92 4.33 24.13
C ASN A 65 -3.41 4.49 25.56
N ASP A 66 -2.11 4.64 25.77
CA ASP A 66 -1.55 4.95 27.08
C ASP A 66 -2.13 6.25 27.65
N GLU A 67 -2.52 6.24 28.93
CA GLU A 67 -3.17 7.40 29.55
C GLU A 67 -2.28 8.64 29.59
N SER A 68 -0.98 8.46 29.82
CA SER A 68 -0.02 9.56 29.88
C SER A 68 0.17 10.19 28.49
N VAL A 69 0.25 9.36 27.44
CA VAL A 69 0.32 9.81 26.04
C VAL A 69 -0.95 10.56 25.66
N ARG A 70 -2.14 10.00 25.94
CA ARG A 70 -3.42 10.66 25.64
C ARG A 70 -3.57 11.99 26.39
N LYS A 71 -3.13 12.06 27.64
CA LYS A 71 -3.11 13.30 28.43
C LYS A 71 -2.16 14.34 27.81
N ALA A 72 -0.95 13.92 27.41
CA ALA A 72 0.03 14.80 26.78
C ALA A 72 -0.48 15.37 25.44
N LEU A 73 -1.19 14.55 24.65
CA LEU A 73 -1.84 14.94 23.41
C LEU A 73 -3.18 15.67 23.60
N ARG A 74 -3.59 15.93 24.86
CA ARG A 74 -4.84 16.62 25.22
C ARG A 74 -6.11 15.97 24.66
N ILE A 75 -6.12 14.64 24.57
CA ILE A 75 -7.30 13.88 24.16
C ILE A 75 -8.30 13.85 25.32
N ASN A 76 -9.50 14.41 25.11
CA ASN A 76 -10.55 14.40 26.13
C ASN A 76 -11.10 12.98 26.33
N LYS A 77 -11.01 12.48 27.57
CA LYS A 77 -11.42 11.13 28.01
C LYS A 77 -12.89 10.81 27.69
N GLU A 78 -13.77 11.81 27.62
CA GLU A 78 -15.21 11.64 27.37
C GLU A 78 -15.57 11.70 25.88
N SER A 79 -14.68 12.22 25.02
CA SER A 79 -15.02 12.57 23.63
C SER A 79 -14.65 11.52 22.58
N LYS A 80 -13.66 10.67 22.87
CA LYS A 80 -13.07 9.74 21.89
C LYS A 80 -12.77 8.40 22.57
N GLY A 81 -13.28 7.31 22.00
CA GLY A 81 -13.03 5.94 22.46
C GLY A 81 -11.56 5.50 22.34
N LYS A 82 -11.33 4.18 22.38
CA LYS A 82 -10.00 3.60 22.12
C LYS A 82 -9.54 4.02 20.72
N TRP A 83 -8.31 4.47 20.62
CA TRP A 83 -7.66 4.72 19.34
C TRP A 83 -7.41 3.39 18.66
N VAL A 84 -7.74 3.32 17.37
CA VAL A 84 -7.45 2.19 16.49
C VAL A 84 -6.67 2.70 15.29
N LEU A 85 -5.72 1.91 14.80
CA LEU A 85 -4.84 2.29 13.70
C LEU A 85 -5.61 2.55 12.40
N CYS A 86 -6.47 1.61 12.02
CA CYS A 86 -7.28 1.68 10.81
C CYS A 86 -8.73 1.40 11.18
N ASN A 87 -9.63 2.35 10.91
CA ASN A 87 -11.06 2.12 11.03
C ASN A 87 -11.63 1.63 9.69
N ILE A 88 -11.72 0.31 9.55
CA ILE A 88 -12.21 -0.36 8.33
C ILE A 88 -13.74 -0.25 8.16
N GLU A 89 -14.47 0.23 9.17
CA GLU A 89 -15.93 0.39 9.11
C GLU A 89 -16.35 1.66 8.38
N ILE A 90 -15.41 2.58 8.12
CA ILE A 90 -15.70 3.80 7.37
C ILE A 90 -15.90 3.42 5.91
N SER A 91 -17.15 3.52 5.45
CA SER A 91 -17.51 3.30 4.05
C SER A 91 -17.07 4.49 3.18
N TYR A 92 -16.49 4.19 2.02
CA TYR A 92 -16.12 5.16 1.00
C TYR A 92 -16.46 4.62 -0.39
N ASN A 93 -16.81 5.52 -1.30
CA ASN A 93 -17.01 5.19 -2.71
C ASN A 93 -15.65 5.12 -3.42
N ASN A 94 -15.43 4.08 -4.22
CA ASN A 94 -14.24 3.91 -5.05
C ASN A 94 -14.49 4.40 -6.48
N ASP A 95 -14.87 5.67 -6.62
CA ASP A 95 -15.25 6.29 -7.88
C ASP A 95 -14.06 6.85 -8.68
N ILE A 96 -12.92 7.12 -8.02
CA ILE A 96 -11.67 7.53 -8.66
C ILE A 96 -10.87 6.29 -9.10
N LYS A 97 -10.87 6.02 -10.40
CA LYS A 97 -10.11 4.89 -10.99
C LYS A 97 -8.62 5.17 -11.20
N SER A 98 -8.25 6.44 -11.38
CA SER A 98 -6.86 6.84 -11.62
C SER A 98 -6.62 8.25 -11.13
N SER A 99 -5.49 8.44 -10.45
CA SER A 99 -5.00 9.75 -10.02
C SER A 99 -4.24 10.51 -11.12
N VAL A 100 -3.90 9.86 -12.24
CA VAL A 100 -3.07 10.44 -13.32
C VAL A 100 -3.61 11.80 -13.80
N PRO A 101 -4.90 11.96 -14.15
CA PRO A 101 -5.41 13.24 -14.65
C PRO A 101 -5.27 14.37 -13.64
N TYR A 102 -5.43 14.07 -12.35
CA TYR A 102 -5.31 15.05 -11.27
C TYR A 102 -3.87 15.52 -11.09
N HIS A 103 -2.90 14.60 -11.14
CA HIS A 103 -1.48 14.96 -11.10
C HIS A 103 -1.06 15.78 -12.33
N VAL A 104 -1.55 15.44 -13.52
CA VAL A 104 -1.31 16.24 -14.74
C VAL A 104 -1.83 17.68 -14.56
N ASN A 105 -3.06 17.84 -14.07
CA ASN A 105 -3.64 19.17 -13.85
C ASN A 105 -2.89 19.99 -12.79
N ASN A 106 -2.45 19.35 -11.70
CA ASN A 106 -1.66 20.00 -10.66
C ASN A 106 -0.30 20.49 -11.20
N SER A 107 0.37 19.67 -12.02
CA SER A 107 1.63 20.05 -12.67
C SER A 107 1.47 21.24 -13.62
N ILE A 108 0.40 21.26 -14.44
CA ILE A 108 0.09 22.40 -15.33
C ILE A 108 -0.18 23.67 -14.51
N SER A 109 -0.76 23.53 -13.32
CA SER A 109 -1.02 24.62 -12.39
C SER A 109 0.23 25.08 -11.62
N GLY A 110 1.39 24.45 -11.85
CA GLY A 110 2.66 24.82 -11.22
C GLY A 110 2.91 24.23 -9.84
N TYR A 111 2.12 23.24 -9.40
CA TYR A 111 2.34 22.59 -8.11
C TYR A 111 3.43 21.49 -8.21
N PRO A 112 4.52 21.58 -7.42
CA PRO A 112 5.53 20.53 -7.41
C PRO A 112 4.96 19.26 -6.75
N SER A 113 5.30 18.11 -7.34
CA SER A 113 4.94 16.79 -6.80
C SER A 113 6.20 15.98 -6.51
N LEU A 114 6.26 15.37 -5.33
CA LEU A 114 7.25 14.34 -4.99
C LEU A 114 6.55 12.99 -4.93
N ILE A 115 7.01 12.04 -5.74
CA ILE A 115 6.52 10.66 -5.74
C ILE A 115 7.69 9.77 -5.30
N PHE A 116 7.50 9.06 -4.19
CA PHE A 116 8.48 8.11 -3.67
C PHE A 116 7.81 6.76 -3.41
N SER A 117 8.59 5.68 -3.41
CA SER A 117 8.09 4.33 -3.18
C SER A 117 9.17 3.50 -2.50
N GLY A 118 8.77 2.70 -1.51
CA GLY A 118 9.66 1.72 -0.90
C GLY A 118 9.86 0.53 -1.83
N ASP A 119 11.10 0.12 -2.02
CA ASP A 119 11.47 -1.01 -2.89
C ASP A 119 11.09 -2.39 -2.31
N HIS A 120 10.79 -2.45 -1.00
CA HIS A 120 10.35 -3.66 -0.31
C HIS A 120 8.84 -3.75 -0.02
N ASP A 121 8.01 -2.87 -0.58
CA ASP A 121 6.54 -2.97 -0.48
C ASP A 121 6.00 -3.90 -1.57
N MET A 122 5.19 -4.90 -1.18
CA MET A 122 4.54 -5.80 -2.12
C MET A 122 3.13 -5.33 -2.51
N LEU A 123 2.45 -4.56 -1.66
CA LEU A 123 1.09 -4.10 -1.93
C LEU A 123 1.06 -3.06 -3.04
N VAL A 124 1.98 -2.10 -2.98
CA VAL A 124 2.15 -1.06 -3.99
C VAL A 124 3.62 -1.04 -4.42
N PRO A 125 4.06 -2.04 -5.22
CA PRO A 125 5.45 -2.19 -5.56
C PRO A 125 5.97 -1.00 -6.36
N PHE A 126 7.23 -0.63 -6.15
CA PHE A 126 7.86 0.51 -6.82
C PHE A 126 7.79 0.42 -8.35
N LEU A 127 7.76 -0.78 -8.91
CA LEU A 127 7.56 -1.02 -10.35
C LEU A 127 6.20 -0.49 -10.83
N GLY A 128 5.15 -0.62 -9.99
CA GLY A 128 3.83 -0.05 -10.25
C GLY A 128 3.88 1.47 -10.26
N THR A 129 4.53 2.07 -9.27
CA THR A 129 4.76 3.53 -9.22
C THR A 129 5.58 4.02 -10.42
N GLN A 130 6.62 3.30 -10.84
CA GLN A 130 7.42 3.65 -12.00
C GLN A 130 6.59 3.59 -13.30
N ALA A 131 5.74 2.57 -13.47
CA ALA A 131 4.82 2.48 -14.59
C ALA A 131 3.78 3.61 -14.58
N TRP A 132 3.28 3.98 -13.40
CA TRP A 132 2.37 5.10 -13.21
C TRP A 132 3.05 6.44 -13.57
N ILE A 133 4.28 6.70 -13.12
CA ILE A 133 5.04 7.92 -13.47
C ILE A 133 5.24 8.00 -14.99
N ARG A 134 5.65 6.91 -15.64
CA ARG A 134 5.80 6.86 -17.11
C ARG A 134 4.49 7.20 -17.84
N SER A 135 3.33 6.88 -17.26
CA SER A 135 2.03 7.20 -17.85
C SER A 135 1.68 8.69 -17.86
N LEU A 136 2.35 9.52 -17.05
CA LEU A 136 2.22 10.98 -17.08
C LEU A 136 2.80 11.60 -18.36
N ASN A 137 3.69 10.87 -19.05
CA ASN A 137 4.31 11.28 -20.30
C ASN A 137 5.10 12.60 -20.21
N TYR A 138 5.84 12.79 -19.12
CA TYR A 138 6.77 13.91 -18.95
C TYR A 138 8.14 13.59 -19.55
N SER A 139 8.86 14.63 -19.99
CA SER A 139 10.27 14.50 -20.37
C SER A 139 11.15 14.34 -19.13
N VAL A 140 12.14 13.47 -19.21
CA VAL A 140 13.17 13.33 -18.18
C VAL A 140 14.15 14.49 -18.32
N THR A 141 14.34 15.26 -17.26
CA THR A 141 15.33 16.35 -17.20
C THR A 141 16.66 15.90 -16.65
N ASP A 142 16.63 14.93 -15.71
CA ASP A 142 17.79 14.41 -14.99
C ASP A 142 17.64 12.89 -14.88
N ASP A 143 18.64 12.16 -15.36
CA ASP A 143 18.64 10.70 -15.31
C ASP A 143 18.84 10.17 -13.89
N TRP A 144 18.42 8.91 -13.68
CA TRP A 144 18.61 8.22 -12.42
C TRP A 144 20.10 8.09 -12.08
N ASN A 145 20.49 8.56 -10.91
CA ASN A 145 21.84 8.42 -10.38
C ASN A 145 21.79 7.63 -9.08
N LEU A 146 22.74 6.70 -8.92
CA LEU A 146 23.07 6.17 -7.60
C LEU A 146 23.83 7.27 -6.86
N GLY A 147 23.22 7.80 -5.80
CA GLY A 147 23.88 8.77 -4.91
C GLY A 147 25.11 8.18 -4.23
#